data_AF-A0A3G1QRM3-F1
#
_entry.id   AF-A0A3G1QRM3-F1
#
_cell.length_a   1.000
_cell.length_b   1.000
_cell.length_c   1.000
_cell.angle_alpha   90.00
_cell.angle_beta   90.00
_cell.angle_gamma   90.00
#
_symmetry.space_group_name_H-M   'P 1'
#
loop_
_entity.id
_entity.type
_entity.pdbx_description
1 polymer ?
#
loop_
_entity_poly.entity_id
_entity_poly.type
_entity_poly.pdbx_seq_one_letter_code
_entity_poly.pdbx_strand_id
1 'polypeptide(L)'
;YVNVRFICECVSRRAAHLASAAITTLLHKMDEKKVTVGIDGSVYRYHPHFKNLMMEKIRELCDPSIEFDLMLSEDGSGRGAALVAAVAARQ
;
A
#
# COMPACT_ATOMS: atom_id res chain seq x y z
N TYR A 1 14.09 -11.08 25.99
CA TYR A 1 13.08 -10.30 25.23
C TYR A 1 13.67 -9.40 24.15
N VAL A 2 14.86 -8.80 24.32
CA VAL A 2 15.51 -7.94 23.30
C VAL A 2 15.61 -8.64 21.92
N ASN A 3 16.01 -9.91 21.89
CA ASN A 3 16.17 -10.65 20.63
C ASN A 3 14.85 -10.85 19.87
N VAL A 4 13.74 -11.12 20.57
CA VAL A 4 12.42 -11.33 19.93
C VAL A 4 11.91 -10.03 19.32
N ARG A 5 12.04 -8.91 20.04
CA ARG A 5 11.68 -7.59 19.53
C ARG A 5 12.48 -7.26 18.27
N PHE A 6 13.79 -7.46 18.30
CA PHE A 6 14.66 -7.18 17.15
C PHE A 6 14.27 -8.02 15.92
N ILE A 7 14.03 -9.32 16.10
CA ILE A 7 13.59 -10.20 15.01
C ILE A 7 12.26 -9.72 14.42
N CYS A 8 11.26 -9.41 15.24
CA CYS A 8 9.99 -8.90 14.77
C CYS A 8 10.15 -7.58 14.00
N GLU A 9 10.95 -6.65 14.50
CA GLU A 9 11.25 -5.39 13.80
C GLU A 9 11.89 -5.64 12.42
N CYS A 10 12.87 -6.54 12.33
CA CYS A 10 13.51 -6.93 11.07
C CYS A 10 12.51 -7.53 10.07
N VAL A 11 11.64 -8.44 10.54
CA VAL A 11 10.64 -9.09 9.70
C VAL A 11 9.62 -8.06 9.18
N SER A 12 9.08 -7.22 10.05
CA SER A 12 8.10 -6.20 9.66
C SER A 12 8.69 -5.17 8.70
N ARG A 13 9.93 -4.72 8.95
CA ARG A 13 10.65 -3.79 8.05
C ARG A 13 10.86 -4.41 6.67
N ARG A 14 11.35 -5.64 6.60
CA ARG A 14 11.56 -6.34 5.33
C ARG A 14 10.25 -6.49 4.55
N ALA A 15 9.17 -6.90 5.23
CA ALA A 15 7.87 -7.06 4.61
C ALA A 15 7.32 -5.73 4.04
N ALA A 16 7.39 -4.65 4.81
CA ALA A 16 6.99 -3.32 4.36
C ALA A 16 7.81 -2.85 3.15
N HIS A 17 9.13 -3.00 3.19
CA HIS A 17 10.01 -2.56 2.10
C HIS A 17 9.75 -3.30 0.79
N LEU A 18 9.52 -4.61 0.85
CA LEU A 18 9.21 -5.41 -0.34
C LEU A 18 7.88 -5.00 -0.97
N ALA A 19 6.84 -4.76 -0.16
CA ALA A 19 5.56 -4.26 -0.65
C ALA A 19 5.70 -2.86 -1.26
N SER A 20 6.45 -1.97 -0.60
CA SER A 20 6.74 -0.62 -1.11
C SER A 20 7.43 -0.64 -2.46
N ALA A 21 8.44 -1.49 -2.66
CA ALA A 21 9.14 -1.60 -3.94
C ALA A 21 8.19 -2.01 -5.09
N ALA A 22 7.26 -2.93 -4.82
CA ALA A 22 6.23 -3.32 -5.79
C ALA A 22 5.30 -2.14 -6.13
N ILE A 23 4.85 -1.37 -5.13
CA ILE A 23 4.02 -0.17 -5.35
C ILE A 23 4.78 0.87 -6.16
N THR A 24 6.02 1.20 -5.79
CA THR A 24 6.86 2.16 -6.52
C THR A 24 7.03 1.75 -7.99
N THR A 25 7.25 0.46 -8.25
CA THR A 25 7.35 -0.05 -9.62
C THR A 25 6.07 0.22 -10.43
N LEU A 26 4.89 0.08 -9.80
CA LEU A 26 3.62 0.41 -10.45
C LEU A 26 3.46 1.93 -10.67
N LEU A 27 3.86 2.76 -9.70
CA LEU A 27 3.81 4.22 -9.83
C LEU A 27 4.64 4.69 -11.04
N HIS A 28 5.88 4.20 -11.17
CA HIS A 28 6.74 4.50 -12.31
C HIS A 28 6.19 3.96 -13.63
N LYS A 29 5.54 2.78 -13.60
CA LYS A 29 4.93 2.20 -14.80
C LYS A 29 3.70 2.98 -15.28
N MET A 30 2.91 3.51 -14.35
CA MET A 30 1.73 4.32 -14.67
C MET A 30 2.12 5.71 -15.18
N ASP A 31 3.24 6.27 -14.69
CA ASP A 31 3.76 7.60 -15.05
C ASP A 31 2.72 8.73 -14.87
N GLU A 32 1.91 8.60 -13.82
CA GLU A 32 0.89 9.59 -13.46
C GLU A 32 1.41 10.53 -12.38
N LYS A 33 1.15 11.84 -12.52
CA LYS A 33 1.67 12.86 -11.59
C LYS A 33 1.09 12.75 -10.18
N LYS A 34 -0.12 12.19 -10.05
CA LYS A 34 -0.82 12.08 -8.77
C LYS A 34 -1.59 10.76 -8.67
N VAL A 35 -1.24 9.92 -7.70
CA VAL A 35 -1.83 8.58 -7.55
C VAL A 35 -2.28 8.33 -6.11
N THR A 36 -3.51 7.87 -5.94
CA THR A 36 -3.98 7.32 -4.66
C THR A 36 -4.00 5.80 -4.74
N VAL A 37 -3.23 5.15 -3.88
CA VAL A 37 -3.17 3.68 -3.80
C VAL A 37 -4.15 3.20 -2.75
N GLY A 38 -5.17 2.46 -3.18
CA GLY A 38 -6.08 1.77 -2.27
C GLY A 38 -5.39 0.57 -1.62
N ILE A 39 -5.33 0.56 -0.28
CA ILE A 39 -4.71 -0.52 0.51
C ILE A 39 -5.77 -1.14 1.41
N ASP A 40 -5.77 -2.46 1.51
CA ASP A 40 -6.54 -3.21 2.50
C ASP A 40 -5.66 -4.32 3.11
N GLY A 41 -6.06 -4.81 4.27
CA GLY A 41 -5.41 -5.92 4.97
C GLY A 41 -5.05 -5.61 6.41
N SER A 42 -5.09 -6.67 7.24
CA SER A 42 -4.87 -6.59 8.69
C SER A 42 -3.49 -6.06 9.06
N VAL A 43 -2.45 -6.37 8.28
CA VAL A 43 -1.09 -5.89 8.54
C VAL A 43 -1.02 -4.37 8.40
N TYR A 44 -1.56 -3.80 7.32
CA TYR A 44 -1.58 -2.35 7.15
C TYR A 44 -2.48 -1.66 8.18
N ARG A 45 -3.60 -2.28 8.56
CA ARG A 45 -4.58 -1.72 9.50
C ARG A 45 -4.12 -1.75 10.96
N TYR A 46 -3.50 -2.83 11.41
CA TYR A 46 -3.27 -3.09 12.83
C TYR A 46 -1.80 -3.11 13.25
N HIS A 47 -0.86 -3.30 12.31
CA HIS A 47 0.55 -3.31 12.69
C HIS A 47 1.04 -1.87 12.96
N PRO A 48 1.59 -1.58 14.16
CA PRO A 48 1.81 -0.20 14.64
C PRO A 48 2.76 0.64 13.78
N HIS A 49 3.65 0.01 13.02
CA HIS A 49 4.69 0.69 12.23
C HIS A 49 4.58 0.47 10.71
N PHE A 50 3.68 -0.40 10.24
CA PHE A 50 3.77 -0.88 8.86
C PHE A 50 3.47 0.21 7.84
N LYS A 51 2.42 1.02 8.10
CA LYS A 51 2.09 2.19 7.29
C LYS A 51 3.28 3.16 7.15
N ASN A 52 3.95 3.48 8.26
CA ASN A 52 5.05 4.43 8.27
C ASN A 52 6.26 3.89 7.48
N LEU A 53 6.64 2.64 7.74
CA LEU A 53 7.72 1.97 7.02
C LEU A 53 7.45 1.93 5.51
N MET A 54 6.19 1.69 5.13
CA MET A 54 5.80 1.70 3.71
C MET A 54 5.93 3.09 3.09
N MET A 55 5.34 4.11 3.71
CA MET A 55 5.36 5.50 3.22
C MET A 55 6.79 6.02 3.08
N GLU A 56 7.64 5.76 4.07
CA GLU A 56 9.05 6.12 4.06
C GLU A 56 9.79 5.46 2.90
N LYS A 57 9.64 4.14 2.74
CA LYS A 57 10.34 3.42 1.68
C LYS A 57 9.86 3.79 0.28
N ILE A 58 8.55 4.05 0.09
CA ILE A 58 8.04 4.51 -1.21
C ILE A 58 8.61 5.89 -1.53
N ARG A 59 8.66 6.82 -0.58
CA ARG A 59 9.26 8.16 -0.80
C ARG A 59 10.75 8.09 -1.13
N GLU A 60 11.47 7.13 -0.57
CA GLU A 60 12.89 6.92 -0.88
C GLU A 60 13.11 6.37 -2.30
N LEU A 61 12.22 5.49 -2.78
CA LEU A 61 12.37 4.82 -4.07
C LEU A 61 11.67 5.53 -5.24
N CYS A 62 10.62 6.30 -4.97
CA CYS A 62 9.76 6.92 -5.99
C CYS A 62 10.40 8.20 -6.54
N ASP A 63 10.06 8.51 -7.79
CA ASP A 63 10.45 9.79 -8.38
C ASP A 63 9.74 10.93 -7.62
N PRO A 64 10.45 11.99 -7.18
CA PRO A 64 9.85 13.12 -6.47
C PRO A 64 8.77 13.87 -7.26
N SER A 65 8.71 13.72 -8.58
CA SER A 65 7.69 14.33 -9.44
C SER A 65 6.32 13.62 -9.37
N ILE A 66 6.26 12.40 -8.82
CA ILE A 66 5.04 11.63 -8.62
C ILE A 66 4.52 11.86 -7.19
N GLU A 67 3.40 12.56 -7.06
CA GLU A 67 2.68 12.68 -5.80
C GLU A 67 1.88 11.38 -5.54
N PHE A 68 2.02 10.78 -4.36
CA PHE A 68 1.25 9.59 -4.00
C PHE A 68 0.67 9.67 -2.59
N ASP A 69 -0.43 8.94 -2.38
CA ASP A 69 -0.98 8.68 -1.05
C ASP A 69 -1.45 7.22 -0.91
N LEU A 70 -1.41 6.70 0.32
CA LEU A 70 -1.92 5.37 0.66
C LEU A 70 -3.23 5.51 1.45
N MET A 71 -4.33 5.07 0.85
CA MET A 71 -5.67 5.17 1.42
C MET A 71 -6.18 3.79 1.87
N LEU A 72 -6.57 3.66 3.14
CA LEU A 72 -7.19 2.44 3.65
C LEU A 72 -8.58 2.26 3.03
N SER A 73 -8.82 1.10 2.41
CA SER A 73 -10.14 0.71 1.92
C SER A 73 -10.97 0.13 3.07
N GLU A 74 -12.17 0.68 3.30
CA GLU A 74 -13.07 0.19 4.35
C GLU A 74 -13.86 -1.06 3.91
N ASP A 75 -14.34 -1.04 2.67
CA ASP A 75 -15.04 -2.15 2.03
C ASP A 75 -14.86 -2.10 0.50
N GLY A 76 -13.63 -2.32 0.05
CA GLY A 76 -13.32 -2.34 -1.38
C GLY A 76 -13.95 -3.54 -2.10
N SER A 77 -14.01 -4.70 -1.44
CA SER A 77 -14.47 -5.94 -2.07
C SER A 77 -15.99 -6.01 -2.22
N GLY A 78 -16.78 -5.51 -1.25
CA GLY A 78 -18.23 -5.48 -1.35
C GLY A 78 -18.72 -4.37 -2.28
N ARG A 79 -18.50 -3.11 -1.88
CA ARG A 79 -18.97 -1.94 -2.64
C ARG A 79 -18.36 -1.85 -4.03
N GLY A 80 -17.07 -2.15 -4.17
CA GLY A 80 -16.38 -2.15 -5.46
C GLY A 80 -16.94 -3.20 -6.42
N ALA A 81 -17.15 -4.44 -5.96
CA ALA A 81 -17.72 -5.49 -6.79
C ALA A 81 -19.16 -5.18 -7.22
N ALA A 82 -19.98 -4.64 -6.32
CA ALA A 82 -21.35 -4.23 -6.63
C ALA A 82 -21.37 -3.13 -7.72
N LEU A 83 -20.47 -2.14 -7.65
CA LEU A 83 -20.35 -1.10 -8.67
C LEU A 83 -19.97 -1.69 -10.04
N VAL A 84 -18.97 -2.58 -10.08
CA VAL A 84 -18.55 -3.24 -11.33
C VAL A 84 -19.70 -4.06 -11.93
N ALA A 85 -20.42 -4.84 -11.11
CA ALA A 85 -21.58 -5.61 -11.55
C ALA A 85 -22.69 -4.72 -12.13
N ALA A 86 -22.97 -3.58 -11.49
CA ALA A 86 -23.97 -2.63 -11.96
C ALA A 86 -23.59 -1.96 -13.30
N VAL A 87 -22.30 -1.70 -13.53
CA VAL A 87 -21.80 -1.18 -14.83
C VAL A 87 -21.89 -2.25 -15.91
N ALA A 88 -21.50 -3.50 -15.62
CA ALA A 88 -21.58 -4.61 -16.56
C ALA A 88 -23.02 -4.95 -16.96
N ALA A 89 -23.97 -4.85 -16.03
CA ALA A 89 -25.39 -5.10 -16.30
C ALA A 89 -26.07 -4.02 -17.16
N ARG A 90 -25.39 -2.91 -17.47
CA ARG A 90 -25.86 -1.85 -18.38
C ARG A 90 -25.32 -2.00 -19.82
N GLN A 91 -24.46 -2.99 -20.07
CA GLN A 91 -24.03 -3.41 -21.41
C GLN A 91 -25.00 -4.45 -21.96
#